data_AF-A0A7N0VB65-F1
#
_entry.id   AF-A0A7N0VB65-F1
#
_cell.length_a   1.000
_cell.length_b   1.000
_cell.length_c   1.000
_cell.angle_alpha   90.00
_cell.angle_beta   90.00
_cell.angle_gamma   90.00
#
_symmetry.space_group_name_H-M   'P 1'
#
loop_
_entity.id
_entity.type
_entity.pdbx_description
1 polymer ?
#
loop_
_entity_poly.entity_id
_entity_poly.type
_entity_poly.pdbx_seq_one_letter_code
_entity_poly.pdbx_strand_id
1 'polypeptide(L)'
;KNNICNGVYANKGTSFLNCCKKHCRNIYGDRNNCGRCGHKCGFGQRCCNSKCTNIVSNNKHCGKCGRKCAKGVPCQYGVCGYA
;
A
#
# COMPACT_ATOMS: atom_id res chain seq x y z
N LYS A 1 10.99 25.44 12.29
CA LYS A 1 11.27 24.00 12.10
C LYS A 1 10.48 23.54 10.88
N ASN A 2 11.10 23.54 9.71
CA ASN A 2 10.42 23.27 8.45
C ASN A 2 10.21 21.76 8.30
N ASN A 3 8.97 21.31 8.35
CA ASN A 3 8.62 19.93 8.00
C ASN A 3 8.59 19.85 6.46
N ILE A 4 9.74 19.59 5.86
CA ILE A 4 9.97 19.61 4.41
C ILE A 4 9.45 18.36 3.67
N CYS A 5 8.76 17.45 4.35
CA CYS A 5 8.46 16.14 3.80
C CYS A 5 7.23 16.09 2.89
N ASN A 6 6.42 17.15 2.80
CA ASN A 6 5.29 17.18 1.88
C ASN A 6 5.82 17.13 0.43
N GLY A 7 5.56 16.03 -0.27
CA GLY A 7 5.98 15.87 -1.66
C GLY A 7 7.35 15.22 -1.86
N VAL A 8 7.97 14.69 -0.80
CA VAL A 8 9.33 14.13 -0.88
C VAL A 8 9.29 12.65 -1.26
N TYR A 9 9.97 12.29 -2.36
CA TYR A 9 10.24 10.91 -2.69
C TYR A 9 11.45 10.40 -1.90
N ALA A 10 11.30 9.24 -1.25
CA ALA A 10 12.34 8.54 -0.51
C ALA A 10 12.49 7.11 -1.04
N ASN A 11 13.55 6.42 -0.64
CA ASN A 11 13.83 5.03 -1.04
C ASN A 11 13.79 4.83 -2.56
N LYS A 12 14.57 5.64 -3.31
CA LYS A 12 14.68 5.56 -4.78
C LYS A 12 13.31 5.67 -5.48
N GLY A 13 12.41 6.50 -4.96
CA GLY A 13 11.08 6.73 -5.54
C GLY A 13 9.98 5.75 -5.10
N THR A 14 10.31 4.75 -4.28
CA THR A 14 9.31 3.76 -3.81
C THR A 14 8.50 4.23 -2.60
N SER A 15 8.91 5.35 -1.98
CA SER A 15 8.22 5.96 -0.85
C SER A 15 7.91 7.40 -1.19
N PHE A 16 6.71 7.85 -0.83
CA PHE A 16 6.30 9.25 -0.94
C PHE A 16 5.92 9.72 0.45
N LEU A 17 6.75 10.61 0.99
CA LEU A 17 6.59 11.13 2.32
C LEU A 17 5.58 12.27 2.30
N ASN A 18 4.82 12.36 3.39
CA ASN A 18 3.94 13.47 3.68
C ASN A 18 4.07 13.81 5.18
N CYS A 19 3.85 15.06 5.53
CA CYS A 19 3.88 15.49 6.92
C CYS A 19 2.61 15.09 7.63
N CYS A 20 2.72 14.11 8.54
CA CYS A 20 1.69 13.76 9.48
C CYS A 20 2.00 14.39 10.83
N LYS A 21 1.39 15.55 11.08
CA LYS A 21 1.66 16.41 12.25
C LYS A 21 3.11 16.88 12.25
N LYS A 22 3.97 16.33 13.14
CA LYS A 22 5.39 16.68 13.25
C LYS A 22 6.32 15.58 12.72
N HIS A 23 5.77 14.53 12.09
CA HIS A 23 6.55 13.40 11.58
C HIS A 23 6.30 13.19 10.09
N CYS A 24 7.33 12.75 9.38
CA CYS A 24 7.23 12.35 7.98
C CYS A 24 6.77 10.90 7.91
N ARG A 25 5.69 10.63 7.18
CA ARG A 25 5.16 9.27 6.98
C ARG A 25 5.02 8.96 5.51
N ASN A 26 5.27 7.71 5.14
CA ASN A 26 5.18 7.25 3.78
C ASN A 26 3.73 6.97 3.40
N ILE A 27 3.10 7.84 2.63
CA ILE A 27 1.70 7.64 2.24
C ILE A 27 1.53 6.67 1.06
N TYR A 28 2.62 6.24 0.41
CA TYR A 28 2.57 5.29 -0.72
C TYR A 28 2.46 3.81 -0.29
N GLY A 29 3.10 3.45 0.83
CA GLY A 29 3.21 2.06 1.29
C GLY A 29 2.88 1.83 2.76
N ASP A 30 2.71 2.88 3.56
CA ASP A 30 2.30 2.74 4.96
C ASP A 30 0.81 2.38 5.03
N ARG A 31 0.50 1.21 5.59
CA ARG A 31 -0.88 0.76 5.80
C ARG A 31 -1.69 1.72 6.66
N ASN A 32 -1.07 2.43 7.60
CA ASN A 32 -1.76 3.32 8.55
C ASN A 32 -1.89 4.76 8.04
N ASN A 33 -1.18 5.12 6.97
CA ASN A 33 -1.16 6.47 6.41
C ASN A 33 -1.37 6.46 4.88
N CYS A 34 -2.17 5.52 4.37
CA CYS A 34 -2.25 5.28 2.94
C CYS A 34 -2.95 6.42 2.19
N GLY A 35 -2.25 7.08 1.27
CA GLY A 35 -2.75 8.24 0.52
C GLY A 35 -2.97 9.52 1.34
N ARG A 36 -3.21 9.40 2.65
CA ARG A 36 -3.21 10.53 3.60
C ARG A 36 -2.91 10.05 5.01
N CYS A 37 -2.45 10.97 5.83
CA CYS A 37 -2.16 10.74 7.25
C CYS A 37 -3.37 10.18 8.00
N GLY A 38 -3.16 9.12 8.78
CA GLY A 38 -4.21 8.46 9.56
C GLY A 38 -5.20 7.63 8.75
N HIS A 39 -5.05 7.52 7.43
CA HIS A 39 -5.89 6.63 6.63
C HIS A 39 -5.37 5.20 6.69
N LYS A 40 -5.94 4.44 7.62
CA LYS A 40 -5.63 3.02 7.79
C LYS A 40 -6.40 2.16 6.79
N CYS A 41 -5.68 1.34 6.03
CA CYS A 41 -6.33 0.33 5.20
C CYS A 41 -6.97 -0.77 6.03
N GLY A 42 -8.12 -1.26 5.56
CA GLY A 42 -8.93 -2.28 6.21
C GLY A 42 -8.22 -3.62 6.38
N PHE A 43 -8.91 -4.58 7.00
CA PHE A 43 -8.42 -5.95 7.07
C PHE A 43 -8.27 -6.55 5.68
N GLY A 44 -7.20 -7.33 5.45
CA GLY A 44 -6.90 -7.91 4.13
C GLY A 44 -6.49 -6.90 3.06
N GLN A 45 -6.31 -5.62 3.41
CA GLN A 45 -5.86 -4.58 2.48
C GLN A 45 -4.43 -4.14 2.78
N ARG A 46 -3.71 -3.75 1.73
CA ARG A 46 -2.38 -3.16 1.79
C ARG A 46 -2.38 -1.81 1.08
N CYS A 47 -1.54 -0.90 1.54
CA CYS A 47 -1.33 0.35 0.82
C CYS A 47 -0.45 0.07 -0.41
N CYS A 48 -1.04 0.27 -1.60
CA CYS A 48 -0.37 0.12 -2.87
C CYS A 48 -0.50 1.45 -3.62
N ASN A 49 0.60 2.17 -3.81
CA ASN A 49 0.63 3.45 -4.53
C ASN A 49 -0.42 4.43 -4.00
N SER A 50 -0.43 4.67 -2.68
CA SER A 50 -1.40 5.55 -2.02
C SER A 50 -2.85 5.09 -2.02
N LYS A 51 -3.13 3.85 -2.44
CA LYS A 51 -4.48 3.28 -2.44
C LYS A 51 -4.55 1.99 -1.64
N CYS A 52 -5.53 1.90 -0.76
CA CYS A 52 -5.83 0.65 -0.07
C CYS A 52 -6.36 -0.36 -1.06
N THR A 53 -5.57 -1.40 -1.31
CA THR A 53 -5.88 -2.46 -2.26
C THR A 53 -6.07 -3.75 -1.51
N ASN A 54 -7.18 -4.45 -1.78
CA ASN A 54 -7.41 -5.79 -1.25
C ASN A 54 -6.34 -6.73 -1.80
N ILE A 55 -5.59 -7.39 -0.93
CA ILE A 55 -4.57 -8.37 -1.32
C ILE A 55 -5.02 -9.82 -1.10
N VAL A 56 -6.21 -10.01 -0.52
CA VAL A 56 -6.76 -11.32 -0.13
C VAL A 56 -7.53 -11.98 -1.26
N SER A 57 -8.31 -11.18 -2.02
CA SER A 57 -9.18 -11.68 -3.09
C SER A 57 -8.94 -11.03 -4.45
N ASN A 58 -8.05 -10.05 -4.53
CA ASN A 58 -7.76 -9.36 -5.80
C ASN A 58 -6.73 -10.14 -6.62
N ASN A 59 -7.16 -10.72 -7.73
CA ASN A 59 -6.28 -11.44 -8.66
C ASN A 59 -5.13 -10.60 -9.23
N LYS A 60 -5.19 -9.27 -9.19
CA LYS A 60 -4.10 -8.37 -9.66
C LYS A 60 -3.13 -7.95 -8.55
N HIS A 61 -3.47 -8.21 -7.29
CA HIS A 61 -2.68 -7.76 -6.12
C HIS A 61 -2.60 -8.85 -5.03
N CYS A 62 -2.61 -10.12 -5.42
CA CYS A 62 -2.72 -11.24 -4.49
C CYS A 62 -1.49 -11.35 -3.59
N GLY A 63 -1.67 -11.25 -2.27
CA GLY A 63 -0.63 -11.29 -1.24
C GLY A 63 0.27 -10.05 -1.17
N LYS A 64 0.51 -9.38 -2.31
CA LYS A 64 1.29 -8.13 -2.39
C LYS A 64 0.84 -7.25 -3.55
N CYS A 65 1.16 -5.96 -3.46
CA CYS A 65 0.90 -4.98 -4.50
C CYS A 65 1.48 -5.44 -5.86
N GLY A 66 0.66 -5.41 -6.91
CA GLY A 66 1.08 -5.74 -8.28
C GLY A 66 1.30 -7.23 -8.56
N ARG A 67 1.05 -8.12 -7.60
CA ARG A 67 1.15 -9.57 -7.83
C ARG A 67 -0.13 -10.07 -8.49
N LYS A 68 -0.03 -10.31 -9.80
CA LYS A 68 -1.11 -10.93 -10.58
C LYS A 68 -1.00 -12.46 -10.51
N CYS A 69 -2.13 -13.15 -10.28
CA CYS A 69 -2.20 -14.60 -10.42
C CYS A 69 -2.22 -15.02 -11.89
N ALA A 70 -1.82 -16.25 -12.18
CA ALA A 70 -1.90 -16.81 -13.53
C ALA A 70 -3.35 -16.82 -14.03
N LYS A 71 -3.53 -16.87 -15.35
CA LYS A 71 -4.87 -16.88 -15.96
C LYS A 71 -5.64 -18.10 -15.46
N GLY A 72 -6.87 -17.88 -14.97
CA GLY A 72 -7.70 -18.94 -14.40
C GLY A 72 -7.40 -19.30 -12.93
N VAL A 73 -6.34 -18.75 -12.33
CA VAL A 73 -5.99 -19.03 -10.93
C VAL A 73 -6.65 -18.00 -10.00
N PRO A 74 -7.50 -18.42 -9.05
CA PRO A 74 -8.12 -17.51 -8.10
C PRO A 74 -7.11 -17.02 -7.06
N CYS A 75 -7.31 -15.79 -6.58
CA CYS A 75 -6.67 -15.28 -5.38
C CYS A 75 -7.59 -15.53 -4.20
N GLN A 76 -7.14 -16.37 -3.27
CA GLN A 76 -7.88 -16.68 -2.04
C GLN A 76 -6.91 -16.63 -0.87
N TYR A 77 -7.34 -16.01 0.22
CA TYR A 77 -6.53 -15.83 1.43
C TYR A 77 -5.16 -15.16 1.18
N GLY A 78 -5.03 -14.40 0.09
CA GLY A 78 -3.77 -13.75 -0.31
C GLY A 78 -2.77 -14.67 -0.99
N VAL A 79 -3.21 -15.84 -1.44
CA VAL A 79 -2.42 -16.82 -2.18
C VAL A 79 -3.10 -17.12 -3.51
N CYS A 80 -2.30 -17.16 -4.58
CA CYS A 80 -2.78 -17.57 -5.89
C CYS A 80 -2.92 -19.10 -5.92
N GLY A 81 -4.11 -19.60 -6.24
CA GLY A 81 -4.36 -21.04 -6.34
C GLY A 81 -4.33 -21.73 -4.99
N TYR A 82 -4.76 -21.03 -3.94
CA TYR A 82 -4.95 -21.63 -2.63
C TYR A 82 -5.90 -22.83 -2.76
N ALA A 83 -5.42 -24.02 -2.39
CA ALA A 83 -6.11 -25.29 -2.47
C ALA A 83 -5.98 -26.01 -1.12
#